data_AF-A0A1V6SX88-F1
#
_entry.id   AF-A0A1V6SX88-F1
#
_cell.length_a   1.000
_cell.length_b   1.000
_cell.length_c   1.000
_cell.angle_alpha   90.00
_cell.angle_beta   90.00
_cell.angle_gamma   90.00
#
_symmetry.space_group_name_H-M   'P 1'
#
loop_
_entity.id
_entity.type
_entity.pdbx_description
1 polymer ?
#
loop_
_entity_poly.entity_id
_entity_poly.type
_entity_poly.pdbx_seq_one_letter_code
_entity_poly.pdbx_strand_id
1 'polypeptide(L)'
;MWEKVFNSESAIWRDRFGQHYDIAPGRRSRELKIEYQIRAIVLSSPIQFKEEEDAHQYLWMEVMQTMLEESLKLPVGPGATSKTLQRIHEALKGVDFLSEFRKGRTASPLFYALQLCLSSFALDTTITEPCRRTDYDIKQVYSYADEVGKAFIDHDNLGLAKLLNLRNFWQRHLLNASELTFQESFSGLPADMKPKARKDIPTEASRLSPSWLGYYSCIHPLSDLQKANQRQTCADLETHGDGIDIMTLDLQPSSEQFWPAQCSKIIPLAGGLDTERVYFDGKQRSYDAAHEAGNPVFGFTEEIAVPHGGFEGWTRICFTIVEADEDDDDEEEQPSSAVMDGEGWIHGYEAVIVPGGRMMLGRWVDMKEPDARGPFIFWDV
;
A
#
# COMPACT_ATOMS: atom_id res chain seq x y z
N MET A 1 -14.63 -31.66 38.40
CA MET A 1 -13.24 -31.22 38.18
C MET A 1 -13.10 -30.55 36.82
N TRP A 2 -13.48 -31.22 35.73
CA TRP A 2 -13.44 -30.71 34.35
C TRP A 2 -14.27 -29.43 34.11
N GLU A 3 -15.45 -29.28 34.71
CA GLU A 3 -16.25 -28.05 34.61
C GLU A 3 -15.56 -26.82 35.19
N LYS A 4 -14.76 -26.98 36.26
CA LYS A 4 -13.99 -25.86 36.84
C LYS A 4 -12.78 -25.49 35.95
N VAL A 5 -12.19 -26.47 35.28
CA VAL A 5 -11.02 -26.31 34.41
C VAL A 5 -11.39 -25.67 33.07
N PHE A 6 -12.50 -26.09 32.45
CA PHE A 6 -12.98 -25.58 31.16
C PHE A 6 -14.06 -24.49 31.24
N ASN A 7 -14.33 -24.00 32.46
CA ASN A 7 -15.18 -22.84 32.69
C ASN A 7 -14.73 -21.67 31.78
N SER A 8 -15.68 -20.87 31.29
CA SER A 8 -15.38 -19.73 30.42
C SER A 8 -14.46 -18.70 31.08
N GLU A 9 -14.51 -18.57 32.40
CA GLU A 9 -13.64 -17.65 33.15
C GLU A 9 -12.26 -18.24 33.50
N SER A 10 -11.99 -19.49 33.10
CA SER A 10 -10.72 -20.16 33.39
C SER A 10 -9.53 -19.47 32.72
N ALA A 11 -8.43 -19.33 33.46
CA ALA A 11 -7.17 -18.79 32.94
C ALA A 11 -6.59 -19.61 31.77
N ILE A 12 -7.01 -20.87 31.60
CA ILE A 12 -6.61 -21.74 30.49
C ILE A 12 -6.96 -21.13 29.14
N TRP A 13 -8.09 -20.42 29.02
CA TRP A 13 -8.48 -19.80 27.75
C TRP A 13 -7.56 -18.63 27.39
N ARG A 14 -7.11 -17.88 28.40
CA ARG A 14 -6.12 -16.82 28.21
C ARG A 14 -4.77 -17.39 27.80
N ASP A 15 -4.33 -18.47 28.44
CA ASP A 15 -3.09 -19.17 28.07
C ASP A 15 -3.15 -19.72 26.63
N ARG A 16 -4.20 -20.48 26.29
CA ARG A 16 -4.41 -21.01 24.93
C ARG A 16 -4.49 -19.93 23.87
N PHE A 17 -5.24 -18.86 24.13
CA PHE A 17 -5.31 -17.73 23.19
C PHE A 17 -3.92 -17.09 23.04
N GLY A 18 -3.24 -16.79 24.15
CA GLY A 18 -1.93 -16.14 24.17
C GLY A 18 -0.79 -16.99 23.59
N GLN A 19 -0.95 -18.30 23.46
CA GLN A 19 -0.04 -19.18 22.72
C GLN A 19 -0.10 -18.95 21.21
N HIS A 20 -1.21 -18.43 20.69
CA HIS A 20 -1.46 -18.32 19.24
C HIS A 20 -1.71 -16.90 18.75
N TYR A 21 -2.19 -16.02 19.60
CA TYR A 21 -2.62 -14.67 19.23
C TYR A 21 -2.13 -13.67 20.27
N ASP A 22 -2.03 -12.41 19.86
CA ASP A 22 -1.68 -11.30 20.74
C ASP A 22 -2.91 -10.93 21.57
N ILE A 23 -2.73 -10.68 22.88
CA ILE A 23 -3.85 -10.38 23.77
C ILE A 23 -3.90 -8.89 24.06
N ALA A 24 -4.98 -8.24 23.63
CA ALA A 24 -5.27 -6.86 24.01
C ALA A 24 -5.41 -6.71 25.55
N PRO A 25 -4.92 -5.62 26.15
CA PRO A 25 -5.13 -5.34 27.56
C PRO A 25 -6.62 -5.34 27.94
N GLY A 26 -6.95 -5.83 29.14
CA GLY A 26 -8.32 -5.79 29.67
C GLY A 26 -9.30 -6.87 29.16
N ARG A 27 -8.93 -7.68 28.15
CA ARG A 27 -9.78 -8.76 27.63
C ARG A 27 -10.05 -9.85 28.67
N ARG A 28 -11.31 -10.27 28.81
CA ARG A 28 -11.75 -11.32 29.75
C ARG A 28 -11.53 -12.72 29.18
N SER A 29 -11.26 -13.71 30.04
CA SER A 29 -11.05 -15.11 29.61
C SER A 29 -12.22 -15.68 28.80
N ARG A 30 -13.46 -15.30 29.15
CA ARG A 30 -14.66 -15.74 28.41
C ARG A 30 -14.71 -15.21 26.98
N GLU A 31 -14.28 -13.97 26.75
CA GLU A 31 -14.21 -13.37 25.41
C GLU A 31 -13.14 -14.09 24.58
N LEU A 32 -11.95 -14.26 25.16
CA LEU A 32 -10.84 -14.97 24.52
C LEU A 32 -11.20 -16.42 24.19
N LYS A 33 -11.98 -17.09 25.04
CA LYS A 33 -12.50 -18.44 24.76
C LYS A 33 -13.32 -18.45 23.48
N ILE A 34 -14.34 -17.60 23.39
CA ILE A 34 -15.28 -17.57 22.26
C ILE A 34 -14.51 -17.30 20.96
N GLU A 35 -13.66 -16.29 20.99
CA GLU A 35 -12.87 -15.89 19.83
C GLU A 35 -11.86 -16.96 19.41
N TYR A 36 -11.14 -17.56 20.36
CA TYR A 36 -10.25 -18.69 20.09
C TYR A 36 -10.98 -19.82 19.37
N GLN A 37 -12.18 -20.17 19.85
CA GLN A 37 -12.98 -21.25 19.26
C GLN A 37 -13.47 -20.88 17.85
N ILE A 38 -13.95 -19.66 17.65
CA ILE A 38 -14.38 -19.16 16.33
C ILE A 38 -13.20 -19.23 15.35
N ARG A 39 -12.06 -18.61 15.69
CA ARG A 39 -10.85 -18.61 14.84
C ARG A 39 -10.39 -20.03 14.53
N ALA A 40 -10.36 -20.91 15.52
CA ALA A 40 -9.94 -22.30 15.32
C ALA A 40 -10.86 -23.07 14.35
N ILE A 41 -12.18 -22.84 14.40
CA ILE A 41 -13.16 -23.50 13.52
C ILE A 41 -13.09 -22.89 12.10
N VAL A 42 -13.15 -21.57 12.01
CA VAL A 42 -13.22 -20.87 10.71
C VAL A 42 -11.91 -21.03 9.94
N LEU A 43 -10.75 -20.79 10.57
CA LEU A 43 -9.46 -20.83 9.87
C LEU A 43 -8.99 -22.24 9.51
N SER A 44 -9.55 -23.29 10.14
CA SER A 44 -9.27 -24.68 9.76
C SER A 44 -10.17 -25.22 8.67
N SER A 45 -11.21 -24.46 8.29
CA SER A 45 -12.14 -24.87 7.25
C SER A 45 -11.47 -24.76 5.88
N PRO A 46 -11.55 -25.81 5.02
CA PRO A 46 -11.01 -25.74 3.67
C PRO A 46 -11.83 -24.75 2.84
N ILE A 47 -11.18 -23.73 2.29
CA ILE A 47 -11.81 -22.66 1.52
C ILE A 47 -11.00 -22.43 0.24
N GLN A 48 -11.72 -22.15 -0.85
CA GLN A 48 -11.16 -21.72 -2.14
C GLN A 48 -11.92 -20.50 -2.61
N PHE A 49 -11.23 -19.47 -3.10
CA PHE A 49 -11.80 -18.21 -3.55
C PHE A 49 -11.99 -18.13 -5.08
N LYS A 50 -11.60 -19.17 -5.83
CA LYS A 50 -11.76 -19.25 -7.30
C LYS A 50 -13.20 -19.21 -7.80
N GLU A 51 -14.16 -19.49 -6.92
CA GLU A 51 -15.59 -19.51 -7.23
C GLU A 51 -16.26 -18.17 -6.88
N GLU A 52 -17.56 -18.05 -7.16
CA GLU A 52 -18.36 -16.91 -6.69
C GLU A 52 -18.36 -16.83 -5.17
N GLU A 53 -18.47 -15.61 -4.65
CA GLU A 53 -18.35 -15.39 -3.21
C GLU A 53 -19.52 -16.01 -2.45
N ASP A 54 -19.22 -16.87 -1.46
CA ASP A 54 -20.22 -17.53 -0.62
C ASP A 54 -20.16 -17.11 0.86
N ALA A 55 -21.13 -17.57 1.65
CA ALA A 55 -21.21 -17.21 3.06
C ALA A 55 -20.03 -17.74 3.91
N HIS A 56 -19.41 -18.86 3.51
CA HIS A 56 -18.27 -19.42 4.23
C HIS A 56 -17.01 -18.59 4.00
N GLN A 57 -16.77 -18.20 2.75
CA GLN A 57 -15.68 -17.29 2.38
C GLN A 57 -15.86 -15.93 3.06
N TYR A 58 -17.08 -15.39 3.08
CA TYR A 58 -17.36 -14.12 3.76
C TYR A 58 -17.05 -14.19 5.25
N LEU A 59 -17.53 -15.23 5.95
CA LEU A 59 -17.24 -15.44 7.37
C LEU A 59 -15.72 -15.58 7.63
N TRP A 60 -15.00 -16.26 6.74
CA TRP A 60 -13.55 -16.36 6.85
C TRP A 60 -12.87 -15.00 6.70
N MET A 61 -13.31 -14.16 5.77
CA MET A 61 -12.80 -12.80 5.59
C MET A 61 -13.10 -11.92 6.80
N GLU A 62 -14.27 -12.03 7.43
CA GLU A 62 -14.60 -11.30 8.67
C GLU A 62 -13.65 -11.68 9.82
N VAL A 63 -13.36 -12.97 9.98
CA VAL A 63 -12.38 -13.43 10.98
C VAL A 63 -10.98 -12.89 10.67
N MET A 64 -10.57 -12.89 9.41
CA MET A 64 -9.26 -12.35 9.01
C MET A 64 -9.17 -10.84 9.17
N GLN A 65 -10.25 -10.10 8.87
CA GLN A 65 -10.35 -8.67 9.12
C GLN A 65 -10.13 -8.35 10.58
N THR A 66 -10.89 -8.99 11.48
CA THR A 66 -10.75 -8.75 12.94
C THR A 66 -9.34 -9.04 13.43
N MET A 67 -8.73 -10.14 12.97
CA MET A 67 -7.34 -10.48 13.30
C MET A 67 -6.35 -9.43 12.80
N LEU A 68 -6.54 -8.93 11.58
CA LEU A 68 -5.66 -7.93 10.99
C LEU A 68 -5.77 -6.59 11.73
N GLU A 69 -6.98 -6.10 11.97
CA GLU A 69 -7.24 -4.86 12.70
C GLU A 69 -6.63 -4.90 14.12
N GLU A 70 -6.79 -6.01 14.84
CA GLU A 70 -6.14 -6.20 16.14
C GLU A 70 -4.61 -6.11 16.00
N SER A 71 -4.05 -6.80 15.01
CA SER A 71 -2.61 -6.85 14.82
C SER A 71 -1.98 -5.51 14.43
N LEU A 72 -2.74 -4.63 13.78
CA LEU A 72 -2.32 -3.27 13.43
C LEU A 72 -2.41 -2.31 14.62
N LYS A 73 -3.42 -2.47 15.48
CA LYS A 73 -3.68 -1.57 16.63
C LYS A 73 -2.88 -1.93 17.89
N LEU A 74 -2.55 -3.21 18.10
CA LEU A 74 -1.93 -3.66 19.35
C LEU A 74 -0.44 -3.34 19.40
N PRO A 75 0.07 -2.64 20.43
CA PRO A 75 1.52 -2.48 20.60
C PRO A 75 2.17 -3.83 20.89
N VAL A 76 3.28 -4.10 20.21
CA VAL A 76 4.12 -5.27 20.44
C VAL A 76 5.46 -4.75 20.93
N GLY A 77 6.09 -5.48 21.86
CA GLY A 77 7.37 -5.07 22.40
C GLY A 77 8.42 -4.94 21.28
N PRO A 78 9.41 -4.04 21.42
CA PRO A 78 10.48 -3.90 20.42
C PRO A 78 11.13 -5.26 20.10
N GLY A 79 11.20 -5.60 18.81
CA GLY A 79 11.77 -6.86 18.33
C GLY A 79 10.91 -8.11 18.57
N ALA A 80 9.72 -7.99 19.14
CA ALA A 80 8.78 -9.11 19.25
C ALA A 80 7.91 -9.22 17.99
N THR A 81 7.65 -10.45 17.54
CA THR A 81 6.77 -10.70 16.40
C THR A 81 5.32 -10.82 16.87
N SER A 82 4.39 -10.20 16.16
CA SER A 82 2.95 -10.39 16.38
C SER A 82 2.58 -11.84 16.10
N LYS A 83 2.07 -12.54 17.12
CA LYS A 83 1.57 -13.91 16.97
C LYS A 83 0.34 -13.94 16.07
N THR A 84 -0.47 -12.89 16.13
CA THR A 84 -1.66 -12.75 15.28
C THR A 84 -1.29 -12.64 13.81
N LEU A 85 -0.30 -11.81 13.45
CA LEU A 85 0.21 -11.73 12.08
C LEU A 85 0.81 -13.05 11.60
N GLN A 86 1.55 -13.77 12.47
CA GLN A 86 2.05 -15.10 12.14
C GLN A 86 0.90 -16.07 11.83
N ARG A 87 -0.19 -16.04 12.60
CA ARG A 87 -1.38 -16.86 12.33
C ARG A 87 -2.11 -16.46 11.06
N ILE A 88 -2.17 -15.16 10.72
CA ILE A 88 -2.68 -14.68 9.43
C ILE A 88 -1.84 -15.28 8.29
N HIS A 89 -0.51 -15.16 8.37
CA HIS A 89 0.41 -15.71 7.36
C HIS A 89 0.25 -17.22 7.19
N GLU A 90 0.14 -17.97 8.30
CA GLU A 90 -0.10 -19.41 8.28
C GLU A 90 -1.45 -19.79 7.67
N ALA A 91 -2.52 -19.07 7.97
CA ALA A 91 -3.84 -19.32 7.39
C ALA A 91 -3.83 -19.06 5.88
N LEU A 92 -3.13 -18.03 5.43
CA LEU A 92 -3.01 -17.67 4.01
C LEU A 92 -2.28 -18.74 3.18
N LYS A 93 -1.35 -19.50 3.77
CA LYS A 93 -0.71 -20.65 3.09
C LYS A 93 -1.68 -21.75 2.66
N GLY A 94 -2.82 -21.86 3.34
CA GLY A 94 -3.81 -22.91 3.11
C GLY A 94 -4.89 -22.54 2.10
N VAL A 95 -4.92 -21.30 1.60
CA VAL A 95 -5.98 -20.77 0.73
C VAL A 95 -5.41 -19.99 -0.44
N ASP A 96 -6.17 -19.84 -1.52
CA ASP A 96 -5.79 -19.11 -2.73
C ASP A 96 -6.18 -17.61 -2.69
N PHE A 97 -6.52 -17.08 -1.50
CA PHE A 97 -7.05 -15.72 -1.32
C PHE A 97 -6.19 -14.64 -1.98
N LEU A 98 -4.89 -14.59 -1.69
CA LEU A 98 -3.98 -13.57 -2.24
C LEU A 98 -3.67 -13.76 -3.74
N SER A 99 -4.02 -14.93 -4.27
CA SER A 99 -3.82 -15.33 -5.67
C SER A 99 -5.11 -15.24 -6.50
N GLU A 100 -6.23 -14.84 -5.88
CA GLU A 100 -7.50 -14.64 -6.58
C GLU A 100 -7.61 -13.19 -7.05
N PHE A 101 -7.29 -12.97 -8.32
CA PHE A 101 -7.10 -11.63 -8.87
C PHE A 101 -8.38 -10.96 -9.45
N ARG A 102 -9.52 -11.68 -9.46
CA ARG A 102 -10.88 -11.20 -9.78
C ARG A 102 -11.08 -10.38 -11.06
N LYS A 103 -10.22 -10.46 -12.08
CA LYS A 103 -10.43 -9.70 -13.33
C LYS A 103 -11.78 -10.06 -13.98
N GLY A 104 -12.66 -9.06 -14.09
CA GLY A 104 -13.98 -9.20 -14.73
C GLY A 104 -15.04 -9.88 -13.87
N ARG A 105 -14.78 -10.10 -12.58
CA ARG A 105 -15.76 -10.62 -11.60
C ARG A 105 -15.94 -9.62 -10.47
N THR A 106 -17.17 -9.47 -10.00
CA THR A 106 -17.47 -8.65 -8.83
C THR A 106 -17.27 -9.47 -7.55
N ALA A 107 -16.52 -8.94 -6.59
CA ALA A 107 -16.40 -9.46 -5.23
C ALA A 107 -16.94 -8.44 -4.22
N SER A 108 -17.07 -8.83 -2.96
CA SER A 108 -17.49 -7.90 -1.92
C SER A 108 -16.44 -6.79 -1.70
N PRO A 109 -16.85 -5.62 -1.19
CA PRO A 109 -15.90 -4.59 -0.73
C PRO A 109 -14.88 -5.13 0.28
N LEU A 110 -15.30 -6.06 1.15
CA LEU A 110 -14.43 -6.71 2.13
C LEU A 110 -13.31 -7.51 1.46
N PHE A 111 -13.61 -8.28 0.41
CA PHE A 111 -12.60 -8.99 -0.36
C PHE A 111 -11.51 -8.06 -0.87
N TYR A 112 -11.89 -6.95 -1.51
CA TYR A 112 -10.92 -6.01 -2.08
C TYR A 112 -10.10 -5.31 -1.00
N ALA A 113 -10.74 -4.81 0.06
CA ALA A 113 -10.05 -4.12 1.14
C ALA A 113 -9.10 -5.06 1.90
N LEU A 114 -9.53 -6.28 2.24
CA LEU A 114 -8.68 -7.25 2.93
C LEU A 114 -7.47 -7.65 2.07
N GLN A 115 -7.64 -7.87 0.76
CA GLN A 115 -6.50 -8.09 -0.16
C GLN A 115 -5.52 -6.92 -0.15
N LEU A 116 -6.01 -5.68 -0.19
CA LEU A 116 -5.17 -4.48 -0.19
C LEU A 116 -4.42 -4.31 1.14
N CYS A 117 -5.08 -4.52 2.27
CA CYS A 117 -4.43 -4.45 3.58
C CYS A 117 -3.38 -5.57 3.78
N LEU A 118 -3.49 -6.67 3.03
CA LEU A 118 -2.52 -7.78 3.02
C LEU A 118 -1.50 -7.70 1.88
N SER A 119 -1.33 -6.53 1.24
CA SER A 119 -0.44 -6.37 0.07
C SER A 119 1.02 -6.75 0.35
N SER A 120 1.52 -6.55 1.58
CA SER A 120 2.88 -6.97 1.95
C SER A 120 3.05 -8.50 1.89
N PHE A 121 2.02 -9.25 2.31
CA PHE A 121 1.98 -10.71 2.17
C PHE A 121 1.76 -11.14 0.72
N ALA A 122 1.07 -10.33 -0.09
CA ALA A 122 0.95 -10.59 -1.52
C ALA A 122 2.29 -10.52 -2.27
N LEU A 123 3.31 -9.88 -1.68
CA LEU A 123 4.67 -9.80 -2.20
C LEU A 123 5.60 -10.91 -1.65
N ASP A 124 5.04 -11.89 -0.93
CA ASP A 124 5.76 -13.07 -0.44
C ASP A 124 5.47 -14.28 -1.34
N THR A 125 6.48 -14.69 -2.10
CA THR A 125 6.43 -15.86 -3.02
C THR A 125 6.18 -17.20 -2.32
N THR A 126 6.32 -17.28 -0.99
CA THR A 126 6.08 -18.52 -0.25
C THR A 126 4.59 -18.79 0.00
N ILE A 127 3.73 -17.78 -0.17
CA ILE A 127 2.29 -17.85 0.12
C ILE A 127 1.40 -17.34 -1.01
N THR A 128 1.98 -16.90 -2.12
CA THR A 128 1.24 -16.39 -3.29
C THR A 128 1.65 -17.08 -4.58
N GLU A 129 0.67 -17.29 -5.46
CA GLU A 129 0.95 -17.70 -6.83
C GLU A 129 1.34 -16.48 -7.70
N PRO A 130 2.13 -16.69 -8.77
CA PRO A 130 2.52 -15.61 -9.67
C PRO A 130 1.31 -14.96 -10.36
N CYS A 131 1.21 -13.63 -10.26
CA CYS A 131 0.23 -12.82 -10.97
C CYS A 131 0.55 -12.76 -12.48
N ARG A 132 -0.47 -12.98 -13.33
CA ARG A 132 -0.36 -12.99 -14.79
C ARG A 132 -0.83 -11.66 -15.39
N ARG A 133 -0.46 -11.43 -16.66
CA ARG A 133 -0.88 -10.27 -17.46
C ARG A 133 -2.41 -10.15 -17.51
N THR A 134 -3.07 -11.30 -17.55
CA THR A 134 -4.51 -11.45 -17.64
C THR A 134 -5.22 -11.22 -16.32
N ASP A 135 -4.50 -10.94 -15.23
CA ASP A 135 -5.07 -10.91 -13.88
C ASP A 135 -5.34 -9.47 -13.39
N TYR A 136 -5.00 -8.48 -14.21
CA TYR A 136 -5.36 -7.07 -14.02
C TYR A 136 -5.67 -6.37 -15.35
N ASP A 137 -6.26 -5.19 -15.24
CA ASP A 137 -6.58 -4.29 -16.33
C ASP A 137 -5.54 -3.17 -16.41
N ILE A 138 -4.69 -3.22 -17.43
CA ILE A 138 -3.62 -2.22 -17.65
C ILE A 138 -4.19 -0.81 -17.84
N LYS A 139 -5.41 -0.68 -18.37
CA LYS A 139 -6.04 0.64 -18.58
C LYS A 139 -6.37 1.30 -17.25
N GLN A 140 -6.77 0.50 -16.26
CA GLN A 140 -7.02 0.97 -14.89
C GLN A 140 -5.71 1.27 -14.17
N VAL A 141 -4.68 0.43 -14.35
CA VAL A 141 -3.34 0.63 -13.77
C VAL A 141 -2.74 1.98 -14.18
N TYR A 142 -2.79 2.32 -15.46
CA TYR A 142 -2.24 3.60 -15.95
C TYR A 142 -3.25 4.74 -15.99
N SER A 143 -4.49 4.50 -15.55
CA SER A 143 -5.50 5.55 -15.40
C SER A 143 -5.82 6.32 -16.70
N TYR A 144 -5.61 5.73 -17.88
CA TYR A 144 -5.68 6.48 -19.15
C TYR A 144 -7.06 7.03 -19.50
N ALA A 145 -8.13 6.40 -18.99
CA ALA A 145 -9.49 6.90 -19.18
C ALA A 145 -9.88 7.94 -18.13
N ASP A 146 -9.04 8.19 -17.12
CA ASP A 146 -9.36 9.13 -16.06
C ASP A 146 -9.12 10.56 -16.53
N GLU A 147 -10.05 11.44 -16.18
CA GLU A 147 -9.92 12.88 -16.41
C GLU A 147 -8.88 13.48 -15.46
N VAL A 148 -8.03 14.35 -15.99
CA VAL A 148 -7.12 15.18 -15.22
C VAL A 148 -7.92 16.26 -14.49
N GLY A 149 -7.50 16.64 -13.27
CA GLY A 149 -8.20 17.63 -12.46
C GLY A 149 -9.40 17.07 -11.67
N LYS A 150 -9.58 15.75 -11.68
CA LYS A 150 -10.40 15.02 -10.71
C LYS A 150 -9.49 14.22 -9.78
N ALA A 151 -9.88 14.15 -8.50
CA ALA A 151 -9.17 13.34 -7.52
C ALA A 151 -9.14 11.87 -7.99
N PHE A 152 -7.94 11.30 -8.06
CA PHE A 152 -7.75 9.87 -8.32
C PHE A 152 -8.25 9.02 -7.15
N ILE A 153 -7.99 9.51 -5.94
CA ILE A 153 -8.39 8.91 -4.68
C ILE A 153 -9.53 9.74 -4.12
N ASP A 154 -10.74 9.21 -4.26
CA ASP A 154 -11.95 9.84 -3.78
C ASP A 154 -12.27 9.35 -2.35
N HIS A 155 -12.70 10.27 -1.48
CA HIS A 155 -12.99 9.97 -0.07
C HIS A 155 -14.28 9.15 0.11
N ASP A 156 -15.27 9.37 -0.76
CA ASP A 156 -16.59 8.72 -0.71
C ASP A 156 -16.59 7.38 -1.44
N ASN A 157 -15.79 7.25 -2.50
CA ASN A 157 -15.64 6.02 -3.27
C ASN A 157 -14.17 5.78 -3.63
N LEU A 158 -13.48 5.06 -2.75
CA LEU A 158 -12.05 4.79 -2.85
C LEU A 158 -11.63 3.98 -4.10
N GLY A 159 -12.58 3.32 -4.78
CA GLY A 159 -12.26 2.54 -5.97
C GLY A 159 -11.41 1.29 -5.68
N LEU A 160 -11.75 0.52 -4.64
CA LEU A 160 -10.98 -0.64 -4.16
C LEU A 160 -10.59 -1.64 -5.26
N ALA A 161 -11.47 -1.90 -6.24
CA ALA A 161 -11.16 -2.79 -7.35
C ALA A 161 -10.03 -2.25 -8.25
N LYS A 162 -9.98 -0.93 -8.48
CA LYS A 162 -8.92 -0.28 -9.26
C LYS A 162 -7.59 -0.33 -8.51
N LEU A 163 -7.61 -0.07 -7.21
CA LEU A 163 -6.43 -0.22 -6.34
C LEU A 163 -5.91 -1.66 -6.34
N LEU A 164 -6.81 -2.66 -6.39
CA LEU A 164 -6.40 -4.06 -6.49
C LEU A 164 -5.69 -4.35 -7.82
N ASN A 165 -6.14 -3.75 -8.93
CA ASN A 165 -5.44 -3.86 -10.22
C ASN A 165 -4.03 -3.28 -10.16
N LEU A 166 -3.83 -2.13 -9.48
CA LEU A 166 -2.50 -1.57 -9.22
C LEU A 166 -1.62 -2.53 -8.41
N ARG A 167 -2.13 -3.08 -7.30
CA ARG A 167 -1.42 -4.08 -6.50
C ARG A 167 -1.02 -5.29 -7.32
N ASN A 168 -1.93 -5.84 -8.13
CA ASN A 168 -1.70 -7.02 -8.96
C ASN A 168 -0.61 -6.76 -10.02
N PHE A 169 -0.60 -5.57 -10.63
CA PHE A 169 0.47 -5.15 -11.54
C PHE A 169 1.82 -5.20 -10.82
N TRP A 170 1.94 -4.58 -9.65
CA TRP A 170 3.18 -4.57 -8.88
C TRP A 170 3.58 -5.97 -8.41
N GLN A 171 2.65 -6.81 -7.97
CA GLN A 171 2.95 -8.19 -7.61
C GLN A 171 3.58 -8.97 -8.77
N ARG A 172 3.04 -8.86 -9.98
CA ARG A 172 3.64 -9.50 -11.16
C ARG A 172 5.04 -8.96 -11.41
N HIS A 173 5.20 -7.65 -11.46
CA HIS A 173 6.43 -6.99 -11.88
C HIS A 173 7.57 -7.09 -10.84
N LEU A 174 7.23 -7.22 -9.55
CA LEU A 174 8.18 -7.40 -8.46
C LEU A 174 8.54 -8.86 -8.19
N LEU A 175 7.68 -9.83 -8.55
CA LEU A 175 7.91 -11.24 -8.23
C LEU A 175 8.24 -12.14 -9.43
N ASN A 176 7.87 -11.74 -10.66
CA ASN A 176 8.11 -12.57 -11.84
C ASN A 176 9.38 -12.15 -12.59
N ALA A 177 10.44 -12.94 -12.44
CA ALA A 177 11.72 -12.74 -13.14
C ALA A 177 11.59 -12.71 -14.67
N SER A 178 10.56 -13.37 -15.22
CA SER A 178 10.33 -13.40 -16.67
C SER A 178 9.87 -12.06 -17.25
N GLU A 179 9.45 -11.11 -16.41
CA GLU A 179 9.12 -9.77 -16.89
C GLU A 179 10.37 -8.96 -17.27
N LEU A 180 11.55 -9.30 -16.71
CA LEU A 180 12.79 -8.53 -16.90
C LEU A 180 12.60 -7.03 -16.59
N THR A 181 11.95 -6.76 -15.45
CA THR A 181 11.67 -5.40 -14.96
C THR A 181 12.17 -5.29 -13.51
N PHE A 182 11.29 -4.97 -12.56
CA PHE A 182 11.63 -4.61 -11.18
C PHE A 182 12.01 -5.78 -10.27
N GLN A 183 11.86 -7.03 -10.74
CA GLN A 183 12.04 -8.21 -9.90
C GLN A 183 13.48 -8.36 -9.40
N GLU A 184 14.48 -8.08 -10.24
CA GLU A 184 15.89 -8.24 -9.87
C GLU A 184 16.26 -7.30 -8.71
N SER A 185 16.02 -5.99 -8.87
CA SER A 185 16.26 -4.98 -7.83
C SER A 185 15.43 -5.23 -6.56
N PHE A 186 14.15 -5.58 -6.70
CA PHE A 186 13.31 -5.93 -5.54
C PHE A 186 13.80 -7.16 -4.79
N SER A 187 14.26 -8.18 -5.51
CA SER A 187 14.75 -9.41 -4.89
C SER A 187 16.07 -9.19 -4.14
N GLY A 188 16.93 -8.30 -4.65
CA GLY A 188 18.22 -7.92 -4.08
C GLY A 188 18.13 -7.08 -2.80
N LEU A 189 16.95 -6.50 -2.50
CA LEU A 189 16.76 -5.74 -1.26
C LEU A 189 17.01 -6.59 0.00
N PRO A 190 17.67 -6.02 1.03
CA PRO A 190 17.73 -6.60 2.37
C PRO A 190 16.34 -6.89 2.94
N ALA A 191 16.23 -7.91 3.80
CA ALA A 191 14.94 -8.35 4.34
C ALA A 191 14.22 -7.28 5.18
N ASP A 192 14.97 -6.41 5.84
CA ASP A 192 14.48 -5.27 6.60
C ASP A 192 14.01 -4.10 5.74
N MET A 193 14.47 -4.02 4.49
CA MET A 193 14.06 -3.03 3.48
C MET A 193 12.89 -3.50 2.62
N LYS A 194 12.42 -4.75 2.77
CA LYS A 194 11.24 -5.26 2.06
C LYS A 194 9.93 -4.82 2.75
N PRO A 195 8.81 -4.79 2.02
CA PRO A 195 7.52 -4.42 2.58
C PRO A 195 7.15 -5.27 3.81
N LYS A 196 6.79 -4.60 4.91
CA LYS A 196 6.31 -5.23 6.14
C LYS A 196 4.82 -4.94 6.33
N ALA A 197 4.09 -5.88 6.91
CA ALA A 197 2.67 -5.68 7.26
C ALA A 197 2.47 -4.65 8.39
N ARG A 198 3.53 -4.34 9.14
CA ARG A 198 3.44 -3.56 10.38
C ARG A 198 4.80 -2.94 10.78
N LYS A 199 4.78 -1.82 11.53
CA LYS A 199 5.96 -1.25 12.22
C LYS A 199 6.34 -2.02 13.50
N ASP A 200 7.64 -2.11 13.78
CA ASP A 200 8.17 -2.70 15.02
C ASP A 200 7.94 -1.80 16.25
N ILE A 201 7.93 -0.48 16.06
CA ILE A 201 7.70 0.51 17.12
C ILE A 201 6.51 1.38 16.71
N PRO A 202 5.38 1.34 17.44
CA PRO A 202 4.31 2.30 17.25
C PRO A 202 4.73 3.62 17.88
N THR A 203 5.59 4.39 17.20
CA THR A 203 5.56 5.85 17.35
C THR A 203 4.23 6.31 16.76
N GLU A 204 3.50 7.15 17.50
CA GLU A 204 2.10 7.57 17.28
C GLU A 204 1.47 7.09 15.96
N ALA A 205 0.44 6.24 16.08
CA ALA A 205 -0.26 5.54 15.00
C ALA A 205 -0.87 6.42 13.88
N SER A 206 -0.61 7.72 13.88
CA SER A 206 -1.19 8.74 13.02
C SER A 206 -0.16 9.57 12.23
N ARG A 207 1.15 9.28 12.31
CA ARG A 207 2.17 10.06 11.59
C ARG A 207 2.69 9.33 10.37
N LEU A 208 2.68 10.03 9.24
CA LEU A 208 3.35 9.63 8.01
C LEU A 208 4.79 9.23 8.34
N SER A 209 5.21 8.06 7.83
CA SER A 209 6.57 7.56 8.05
C SER A 209 7.59 8.52 7.44
N PRO A 210 8.75 8.69 8.08
CA PRO A 210 9.76 9.61 7.56
C PRO A 210 10.55 9.01 6.40
N SER A 211 10.51 7.69 6.18
CA SER A 211 11.29 7.04 5.13
C SER A 211 10.44 6.05 4.35
N TRP A 212 10.50 6.14 3.03
CA TRP A 212 9.79 5.28 2.10
C TRP A 212 10.71 4.83 0.98
N LEU A 213 10.43 3.64 0.46
CA LEU A 213 11.16 3.05 -0.65
C LEU A 213 10.17 2.54 -1.69
N GLY A 214 10.45 2.72 -2.98
CA GLY A 214 9.44 2.43 -3.99
C GLY A 214 9.87 2.52 -5.44
N TYR A 215 8.89 2.29 -6.31
CA TYR A 215 9.03 2.29 -7.76
C TYR A 215 7.90 3.08 -8.39
N TYR A 216 8.17 3.62 -9.57
CA TYR A 216 7.16 4.09 -10.50
C TYR A 216 7.33 3.35 -11.84
N SER A 217 6.29 3.36 -12.67
CA SER A 217 6.37 2.81 -14.01
C SER A 217 5.77 3.76 -15.02
N CYS A 218 6.41 3.87 -16.18
CA CYS A 218 5.99 4.69 -17.31
C CYS A 218 5.81 3.83 -18.57
N ILE A 219 5.06 4.35 -19.54
CA ILE A 219 5.00 3.80 -20.91
C ILE A 219 5.08 4.98 -21.90
N HIS A 220 6.08 4.95 -22.77
CA HIS A 220 6.28 5.96 -23.82
C HIS A 220 6.81 5.32 -25.12
N PRO A 221 6.29 5.71 -26.31
CA PRO A 221 5.13 6.57 -26.50
C PRO A 221 3.83 5.84 -26.12
N LEU A 222 2.83 6.61 -25.68
CA LEU A 222 1.52 6.09 -25.27
C LEU A 222 0.83 5.19 -26.33
N SER A 223 1.15 5.40 -27.61
CA SER A 223 0.63 4.58 -28.70
C SER A 223 0.99 3.09 -28.60
N ASP A 224 2.04 2.75 -27.83
CA ASP A 224 2.52 1.37 -27.71
C ASP A 224 1.60 0.51 -26.84
N LEU A 225 0.93 1.07 -25.83
CA LEU A 225 -0.17 0.38 -25.13
C LEU A 225 -1.33 0.03 -26.05
N GLN A 226 -1.59 0.88 -27.03
CA GLN A 226 -2.72 0.73 -27.94
C GLN A 226 -2.40 -0.25 -29.07
N LYS A 227 -1.12 -0.39 -29.44
CA LYS A 227 -0.65 -1.22 -30.56
C LYS A 227 -0.10 -2.59 -30.13
N ALA A 228 0.60 -2.65 -29.01
CA ALA A 228 1.27 -3.85 -28.54
C ALA A 228 0.62 -4.31 -27.22
N ASN A 229 -0.27 -5.30 -27.31
CA ASN A 229 -0.82 -6.01 -26.13
C ASN A 229 0.26 -6.73 -25.27
N GLN A 230 1.55 -6.54 -25.54
CA GLN A 230 2.67 -7.26 -24.94
C GLN A 230 3.50 -6.40 -23.98
N ARG A 231 3.84 -5.15 -24.32
CA ARG A 231 4.63 -4.29 -23.43
C ARG A 231 3.74 -3.63 -22.37
N GLN A 232 4.24 -3.58 -21.14
CA GLN A 232 3.49 -3.14 -19.96
C GLN A 232 4.20 -2.09 -19.10
N THR A 233 5.43 -1.74 -19.45
CA THR A 233 6.28 -0.75 -18.80
C THR A 233 7.44 -0.47 -19.75
N CYS A 234 8.10 0.68 -19.65
CA CYS A 234 9.38 0.93 -20.32
C CYS A 234 10.57 0.32 -19.57
N ALA A 235 10.38 -0.16 -18.34
CA ALA A 235 11.44 -0.70 -17.50
C ALA A 235 12.17 -1.92 -18.08
N ASP A 236 11.64 -2.55 -19.13
CA ASP A 236 12.27 -3.64 -19.89
C ASP A 236 13.22 -3.15 -21.00
N LEU A 237 13.32 -1.83 -21.21
CA LEU A 237 14.13 -1.23 -22.27
C LEU A 237 15.58 -0.98 -21.84
N GLU A 238 16.51 -1.24 -22.75
CA GLU A 238 17.94 -0.90 -22.62
C GLU A 238 18.20 0.61 -22.39
N THR A 239 17.21 1.48 -22.62
CA THR A 239 17.29 2.92 -22.30
C THR A 239 17.30 3.21 -20.81
N HIS A 240 16.89 2.26 -19.95
CA HIS A 240 17.12 2.31 -18.50
C HIS A 240 18.44 1.62 -18.12
N GLY A 241 19.45 1.77 -18.99
CA GLY A 241 20.61 0.88 -19.19
C GLY A 241 21.57 0.61 -18.03
N ASP A 242 21.38 1.23 -16.86
CA ASP A 242 22.20 0.99 -15.66
C ASP A 242 21.46 0.24 -14.54
N GLY A 243 20.18 -0.10 -14.77
CA GLY A 243 19.31 -0.74 -13.78
C GLY A 243 18.07 0.10 -13.50
N ILE A 244 17.05 -0.54 -12.93
CA ILE A 244 15.86 0.19 -12.47
C ILE A 244 16.10 0.67 -11.05
N ASP A 245 16.34 1.98 -10.93
CA ASP A 245 16.59 2.60 -9.64
C ASP A 245 15.34 2.58 -8.76
N ILE A 246 15.57 2.13 -7.54
CA ILE A 246 14.63 2.23 -6.46
C ILE A 246 14.64 3.67 -5.96
N MET A 247 13.47 4.30 -5.80
CA MET A 247 13.37 5.62 -5.20
C MET A 247 13.30 5.53 -3.69
N THR A 248 13.96 6.47 -3.01
CA THR A 248 13.76 6.75 -1.59
C THR A 248 13.05 8.08 -1.42
N LEU A 249 12.15 8.18 -0.44
CA LEU A 249 11.56 9.44 0.01
C LEU A 249 11.85 9.62 1.49
N ASP A 250 12.54 10.71 1.82
CA ASP A 250 12.71 11.16 3.19
C ASP A 250 11.76 12.33 3.45
N LEU A 251 10.76 12.12 4.30
CA LEU A 251 9.66 13.05 4.54
C LEU A 251 9.68 13.55 5.99
N GLN A 252 9.34 14.82 6.18
CA GLN A 252 9.19 15.43 7.49
C GLN A 252 7.94 16.31 7.53
N PRO A 253 7.24 16.39 8.68
CA PRO A 253 6.09 17.26 8.82
C PRO A 253 6.47 18.72 8.59
N SER A 254 5.66 19.43 7.81
CA SER A 254 5.81 20.85 7.52
C SER A 254 4.77 21.65 8.28
N SER A 255 5.17 22.82 8.78
CA SER A 255 4.24 23.80 9.35
C SER A 255 3.59 24.67 8.26
N GLU A 256 4.14 24.66 7.04
CA GLU A 256 3.65 25.44 5.92
C GLU A 256 2.59 24.67 5.15
N GLN A 257 1.46 25.32 4.89
CA GLN A 257 0.39 24.77 4.05
C GLN A 257 0.68 25.08 2.59
N PHE A 258 1.71 24.44 2.04
CA PHE A 258 2.16 24.69 0.68
C PHE A 258 1.55 23.66 -0.30
N TRP A 259 0.64 24.14 -1.16
CA TRP A 259 0.16 23.40 -2.32
C TRP A 259 -0.15 24.37 -3.48
N PRO A 260 0.69 24.42 -4.52
CA PRO A 260 0.51 25.36 -5.63
C PRO A 260 -0.84 25.23 -6.34
N ALA A 261 -1.36 26.35 -6.84
CA ALA A 261 -2.63 26.38 -7.57
C ALA A 261 -2.59 25.54 -8.86
N GLN A 262 -1.42 25.47 -9.51
CA GLN A 262 -1.17 24.61 -10.67
C GLN A 262 -1.29 23.14 -10.28
N CYS A 263 -0.69 22.73 -9.15
CA CYS A 263 -0.85 21.38 -8.63
C CYS A 263 -2.31 21.07 -8.32
N SER A 264 -3.04 22.01 -7.71
CA SER A 264 -4.47 21.88 -7.41
C SER A 264 -5.36 21.69 -8.65
N LYS A 265 -4.94 22.18 -9.83
CA LYS A 265 -5.69 21.98 -11.08
C LYS A 265 -5.55 20.56 -11.63
N ILE A 266 -4.46 19.86 -11.31
CA ILE A 266 -4.14 18.52 -11.83
C ILE A 266 -4.53 17.46 -10.77
N ILE A 267 -4.12 17.69 -9.53
CA ILE A 267 -4.41 16.89 -8.33
C ILE A 267 -5.15 17.81 -7.34
N PRO A 268 -6.49 17.87 -7.41
CA PRO A 268 -7.27 18.72 -6.52
C PRO A 268 -7.27 18.19 -5.08
N LEU A 269 -7.52 19.07 -4.12
CA LEU A 269 -7.86 18.65 -2.76
C LEU A 269 -9.15 17.80 -2.79
N ALA A 270 -9.25 16.79 -1.94
CA ALA A 270 -10.42 15.93 -1.85
C ALA A 270 -11.05 16.01 -0.45
N GLY A 271 -12.26 15.46 -0.32
CA GLY A 271 -13.03 15.53 0.92
C GLY A 271 -13.72 16.88 1.14
N GLY A 272 -14.18 17.11 2.37
CA GLY A 272 -14.92 18.30 2.77
C GLY A 272 -14.04 19.43 3.30
N LEU A 273 -14.68 20.52 3.74
CA LEU A 273 -14.00 21.65 4.40
C LEU A 273 -13.33 21.23 5.71
N ASP A 274 -13.86 20.21 6.37
CA ASP A 274 -13.39 19.71 7.66
C ASP A 274 -12.38 18.56 7.53
N THR A 275 -11.94 18.23 6.31
CA THR A 275 -10.93 17.18 6.10
C THR A 275 -9.60 17.59 6.73
N GLU A 276 -9.14 16.77 7.68
CA GLU A 276 -7.85 16.95 8.34
C GLU A 276 -6.71 16.75 7.33
N ARG A 277 -5.83 17.75 7.23
CA ARG A 277 -4.68 17.78 6.32
C ARG A 277 -3.39 17.99 7.08
N VAL A 278 -2.40 17.14 6.81
CA VAL A 278 -1.05 17.27 7.35
C VAL A 278 -0.08 17.47 6.21
N TYR A 279 0.61 18.60 6.19
CA TYR A 279 1.58 18.95 5.16
C TYR A 279 2.96 18.41 5.52
N PHE A 280 3.75 18.13 4.50
CA PHE A 280 5.11 17.64 4.63
C PHE A 280 6.00 18.15 3.50
N ASP A 281 7.30 18.19 3.79
CA ASP A 281 8.38 18.44 2.86
C ASP A 281 9.42 17.31 2.98
N GLY A 282 10.34 17.25 2.03
CA GLY A 282 11.28 16.14 1.98
C GLY A 282 12.21 16.15 0.78
N LYS A 283 12.91 15.03 0.62
CA LYS A 283 13.82 14.80 -0.50
C LYS A 283 13.59 13.42 -1.12
N GLN A 284 13.66 13.34 -2.44
CA GLN A 284 13.72 12.08 -3.17
C GLN A 284 15.15 11.82 -3.66
N ARG A 285 15.61 10.57 -3.54
CA ARG A 285 16.89 10.12 -4.11
C ARG A 285 16.77 8.73 -4.75
N SER A 286 17.76 8.32 -5.53
CA SER A 286 17.96 6.91 -5.86
C SER A 286 18.52 6.17 -4.64
N TYR A 287 18.09 4.92 -4.43
CA TYR A 287 18.45 4.11 -3.26
C TYR A 287 19.96 3.90 -3.10
N ASP A 288 20.66 3.62 -4.20
CA ASP A 288 22.11 3.41 -4.20
C ASP A 288 22.90 4.74 -4.26
N ALA A 289 22.21 5.88 -4.36
CA ALA A 289 22.77 7.21 -4.54
C ALA A 289 22.59 8.09 -3.29
N ALA A 290 22.85 7.54 -2.10
CA ALA A 290 22.64 8.24 -0.83
C ALA A 290 23.44 9.56 -0.67
N HIS A 291 24.44 9.78 -1.53
CA HIS A 291 25.30 10.97 -1.52
C HIS A 291 24.93 12.03 -2.56
N GLU A 292 23.94 11.77 -3.42
CA GLU A 292 23.47 12.75 -4.41
C GLU A 292 22.54 13.78 -3.79
N ALA A 293 22.51 14.97 -4.40
CA ALA A 293 21.54 15.99 -4.08
C ALA A 293 20.13 15.41 -4.30
N GLY A 294 19.27 15.54 -3.30
CA GLY A 294 17.92 15.00 -3.37
C GLY A 294 16.97 15.99 -4.03
N ASN A 295 16.11 15.49 -4.90
CA ASN A 295 15.04 16.25 -5.53
C ASN A 295 14.04 16.72 -4.46
N PRO A 296 13.69 18.01 -4.40
CA PRO A 296 12.71 18.52 -3.45
C PRO A 296 11.36 17.81 -3.55
N VAL A 297 10.78 17.51 -2.38
CA VAL A 297 9.45 16.93 -2.23
C VAL A 297 8.60 17.82 -1.35
N PHE A 298 7.36 18.05 -1.74
CA PHE A 298 6.35 18.70 -0.90
C PHE A 298 4.97 18.11 -1.16
N GLY A 299 4.13 18.07 -0.13
CA GLY A 299 2.83 17.45 -0.25
C GLY A 299 2.01 17.50 1.02
N PHE A 300 0.94 16.71 1.02
CA PHE A 300 0.04 16.57 2.15
C PHE A 300 -0.61 15.19 2.20
N THR A 301 -1.07 14.81 3.39
CA THR A 301 -2.01 13.71 3.60
C THR A 301 -3.40 14.24 3.93
N GLU A 302 -4.42 13.46 3.59
CA GLU A 302 -5.83 13.67 3.94
C GLU A 302 -6.38 12.40 4.58
N GLU A 303 -6.93 12.51 5.79
CA GLU A 303 -7.65 11.39 6.39
C GLU A 303 -8.94 11.08 5.62
N ILE A 304 -9.17 9.80 5.31
CA ILE A 304 -10.43 9.34 4.74
C ILE A 304 -11.28 8.83 5.90
N ALA A 305 -12.17 9.69 6.40
CA ALA A 305 -12.94 9.44 7.61
C ALA A 305 -13.94 8.26 7.49
N VAL A 306 -14.36 7.92 6.27
CA VAL A 306 -15.33 6.84 6.03
C VAL A 306 -14.60 5.50 5.88
N PRO A 307 -15.04 4.43 6.58
CA PRO A 307 -14.49 3.09 6.38
C PRO A 307 -14.78 2.57 4.96
N HIS A 308 -13.80 1.93 4.34
CA HIS A 308 -13.94 1.29 3.02
C HIS A 308 -13.67 -0.21 3.13
N GLY A 309 -14.60 -1.02 2.63
CA GLY A 309 -14.53 -2.49 2.69
C GLY A 309 -14.39 -3.06 4.10
N GLY A 310 -14.95 -2.36 5.09
CA GLY A 310 -14.90 -2.75 6.50
C GLY A 310 -13.73 -2.15 7.28
N PHE A 311 -12.70 -1.61 6.61
CA PHE A 311 -11.51 -1.07 7.27
C PHE A 311 -11.56 0.44 7.43
N GLU A 312 -11.15 0.90 8.61
CA GLU A 312 -10.82 2.31 8.92
C GLU A 312 -9.33 2.60 8.65
N GLY A 313 -8.95 3.87 8.71
CA GLY A 313 -7.54 4.28 8.64
C GLY A 313 -6.97 4.33 7.22
N TRP A 314 -7.83 4.50 6.22
CA TRP A 314 -7.40 4.87 4.87
C TRP A 314 -6.93 6.32 4.87
N THR A 315 -5.84 6.60 4.17
CA THR A 315 -5.32 7.97 4.05
C THR A 315 -4.99 8.25 2.60
N ARG A 316 -5.43 9.38 2.07
CA ARG A 316 -4.98 9.86 0.77
C ARG A 316 -3.67 10.62 0.96
N ILE A 317 -2.71 10.42 0.08
CA ILE A 317 -1.46 11.17 0.05
C ILE A 317 -1.26 11.80 -1.32
N CYS A 318 -0.91 13.08 -1.34
CA CYS A 318 -0.56 13.82 -2.55
C CYS A 318 0.80 14.47 -2.35
N PHE A 319 1.70 14.37 -3.32
CA PHE A 319 2.99 15.06 -3.26
C PHE A 319 3.52 15.37 -4.65
N THR A 320 4.49 16.27 -4.72
CA THR A 320 5.21 16.61 -5.94
C THR A 320 6.69 16.35 -5.73
N ILE A 321 7.36 15.83 -6.75
CA ILE A 321 8.81 15.73 -6.83
C ILE A 321 9.25 16.67 -7.95
N VAL A 322 10.24 17.51 -7.67
CA VAL A 322 10.74 18.55 -8.56
C VAL A 322 12.19 18.25 -8.86
N GLU A 323 12.60 18.40 -10.12
CA GLU A 323 14.01 18.40 -10.48
C GLU A 323 14.77 19.48 -9.71
N ALA A 324 15.83 19.11 -9.00
CA ALA A 324 16.73 20.08 -8.38
C ALA A 324 17.52 20.82 -9.47
N ASP A 325 17.56 22.15 -9.42
CA ASP A 325 18.48 22.93 -10.25
C ASP A 325 19.92 22.68 -9.76
N GLU A 326 20.79 22.21 -10.67
CA GLU A 326 22.19 21.85 -10.34
C GLU A 326 23.05 23.03 -9.84
N ASP A 327 22.56 24.27 -10.02
CA ASP A 327 23.27 25.51 -9.68
C ASP A 327 22.86 26.09 -8.30
N ASP A 328 21.83 25.56 -7.64
CA ASP A 328 21.41 25.99 -6.30
C ASP A 328 22.11 25.13 -5.21
N ASP A 329 23.36 25.47 -4.93
CA ASP A 329 24.15 24.95 -3.79
C ASP A 329 23.54 25.33 -2.41
N ASP A 330 22.44 26.08 -2.37
CA ASP A 330 21.77 26.49 -1.13
C ASP A 330 20.78 25.40 -0.67
N GLU A 331 21.26 24.52 0.21
CA GLU A 331 20.57 23.35 0.77
C GLU A 331 19.22 23.61 1.49
N GLU A 332 18.74 24.87 1.57
CA GLU A 332 17.64 25.31 2.44
C GLU A 332 16.50 26.08 1.74
N GLU A 333 16.54 26.35 0.43
CA GLU A 333 15.42 27.08 -0.20
C GLU A 333 14.20 26.19 -0.40
N GLN A 334 13.12 26.53 0.32
CA GLN A 334 11.82 25.88 0.15
C GLN A 334 11.29 26.12 -1.26
N PRO A 335 10.64 25.11 -1.88
CA PRO A 335 10.08 25.24 -3.22
C PRO A 335 9.04 26.36 -3.23
N SER A 336 9.33 27.43 -3.98
CA SER A 336 8.42 28.57 -4.12
C SER A 336 7.32 28.30 -5.16
N SER A 337 6.29 29.15 -5.23
CA SER A 337 5.27 29.04 -6.29
C SER A 337 5.83 29.13 -7.71
N ALA A 338 7.03 29.69 -7.88
CA ALA A 338 7.71 29.80 -9.17
C ALA A 338 8.31 28.47 -9.66
N VAL A 339 8.36 27.44 -8.80
CA VAL A 339 8.81 26.09 -9.17
C VAL A 339 8.05 25.54 -10.37
N MET A 340 6.75 25.87 -10.47
CA MET A 340 5.90 25.43 -11.59
C MET A 340 6.24 26.09 -12.93
N ASP A 341 7.01 27.18 -12.91
CA ASP A 341 7.42 27.95 -14.09
C ASP A 341 8.87 27.64 -14.53
N GLY A 342 9.60 26.81 -13.77
CA GLY A 342 10.98 26.40 -14.08
C GLY A 342 11.07 25.49 -15.31
N GLU A 343 12.27 25.32 -15.87
CA GLU A 343 12.49 24.48 -17.06
C GLU A 343 12.53 22.96 -16.72
N GLY A 344 12.89 22.59 -15.49
CA GLY A 344 13.03 21.20 -15.05
C GLY A 344 11.73 20.39 -14.93
N TRP A 345 11.82 19.07 -14.82
CA TRP A 345 10.64 18.20 -14.72
C TRP A 345 9.94 18.30 -13.37
N ILE A 346 8.62 18.08 -13.37
CA ILE A 346 7.78 18.11 -12.16
C ILE A 346 6.79 16.95 -12.22
N HIS A 347 6.88 16.04 -11.26
CA HIS A 347 6.01 14.88 -11.18
C HIS A 347 5.11 14.96 -9.95
N GLY A 348 3.80 14.97 -10.17
CA GLY A 348 2.80 14.88 -9.12
C GLY A 348 2.42 13.44 -8.84
N TYR A 349 2.15 13.12 -7.58
CA TYR A 349 1.83 11.79 -7.10
C TYR A 349 0.54 11.85 -6.30
N GLU A 350 -0.35 10.90 -6.54
CA GLU A 350 -1.60 10.74 -5.80
C GLU A 350 -1.84 9.26 -5.51
N ALA A 351 -1.95 8.91 -4.23
CA ALA A 351 -2.12 7.53 -3.77
C ALA A 351 -2.99 7.40 -2.53
N VAL A 352 -3.37 6.16 -2.27
CA VAL A 352 -3.85 5.75 -0.96
C VAL A 352 -2.71 5.13 -0.17
N ILE A 353 -2.62 5.46 1.12
CA ILE A 353 -1.90 4.70 2.12
C ILE A 353 -2.87 3.66 2.68
N VAL A 354 -2.56 2.39 2.49
CA VAL A 354 -3.43 1.29 2.98
C VAL A 354 -3.45 1.24 4.51
N PRO A 355 -4.56 0.80 5.14
CA PRO A 355 -4.65 0.64 6.58
C PRO A 355 -3.47 -0.13 7.15
N GLY A 356 -2.89 0.41 8.23
CA GLY A 356 -1.61 -0.03 8.78
C GLY A 356 -0.43 0.85 8.37
N GLY A 357 -0.59 1.73 7.38
CA GLY A 357 0.35 2.82 7.12
C GLY A 357 1.66 2.41 6.46
N ARG A 358 1.74 1.21 5.87
CA ARG A 358 3.01 0.63 5.39
C ARG A 358 3.19 0.63 3.88
N MET A 359 2.16 0.96 3.10
CA MET A 359 2.23 0.90 1.64
C MET A 359 1.37 1.97 0.99
N MET A 360 1.93 2.63 -0.02
CA MET A 360 1.25 3.54 -0.92
C MET A 360 0.98 2.85 -2.24
N LEU A 361 -0.24 3.00 -2.76
CA LEU A 361 -0.62 2.55 -4.10
C LEU A 361 -1.33 3.69 -4.82
N GLY A 362 -0.82 4.08 -5.98
CA GLY A 362 -1.41 5.20 -6.70
C GLY A 362 -0.85 5.43 -8.09
N ARG A 363 -0.98 6.68 -8.55
CA ARG A 363 -0.50 7.15 -9.85
C ARG A 363 0.42 8.36 -9.70
N TRP A 364 1.43 8.42 -10.56
CA TRP A 364 2.18 9.63 -10.83
C TRP A 364 1.68 10.26 -12.14
N VAL A 365 1.88 11.56 -12.28
CA VAL A 365 1.51 12.36 -13.46
C VAL A 365 2.57 13.43 -13.69
N ASP A 366 2.93 13.65 -14.95
CA ASP A 366 3.74 14.79 -15.36
C ASP A 366 2.90 16.07 -15.25
N MET A 367 3.35 17.02 -14.43
CA MET A 367 2.61 18.23 -14.13
C MET A 367 2.63 19.25 -15.28
N LYS A 368 3.52 19.07 -16.26
CA LYS A 368 3.62 19.86 -17.49
C LYS A 368 2.90 19.19 -18.66
N GLU A 369 2.95 17.86 -18.74
CA GLU A 369 2.27 17.04 -19.74
C GLU A 369 1.37 15.96 -19.11
N PRO A 370 0.17 16.29 -18.58
CA PRO A 370 -0.63 15.36 -17.76
C PRO A 370 -1.14 14.07 -18.43
N ASP A 371 -0.97 13.95 -19.76
CA ASP A 371 -1.20 12.71 -20.50
C ASP A 371 -0.11 11.66 -20.19
N ALA A 372 1.08 12.08 -19.77
CA ALA A 372 2.15 11.24 -19.24
C ALA A 372 1.88 10.95 -17.76
N ARG A 373 1.57 9.68 -17.47
CA ARG A 373 1.21 9.17 -16.15
C ARG A 373 1.42 7.68 -16.07
N GLY A 374 1.48 7.15 -14.85
CA GLY A 374 1.59 5.71 -14.63
C GLY A 374 1.46 5.32 -13.18
N PRO A 375 1.51 4.02 -12.86
CA PRO A 375 1.37 3.54 -11.50
C PRO A 375 2.64 3.81 -10.70
N PHE A 376 2.51 3.88 -9.38
CA PHE A 376 3.63 3.78 -8.44
C PHE A 376 3.26 2.93 -7.23
N ILE A 377 4.29 2.46 -6.52
CA ILE A 377 4.20 1.80 -5.23
C ILE A 377 5.33 2.31 -4.33
N PHE A 378 5.02 2.67 -3.10
CA PHE A 378 6.01 2.89 -2.04
C PHE A 378 5.66 2.05 -0.82
N TRP A 379 6.65 1.70 -0.02
CA TRP A 379 6.45 1.11 1.29
C TRP A 379 7.38 1.73 2.32
N ASP A 380 6.91 1.71 3.54
CA ASP A 380 7.62 2.20 4.71
C ASP A 380 8.73 1.21 5.09
N VAL A 381 9.92 1.72 5.39
CA VAL A 381 11.13 0.93 5.69
C VAL A 381 11.53 1.08 7.16
#